data_AF-A0A5C3LNF2-F1
#
_entry.id   AF-A0A5C3LNF2-F1
#
_cell.length_a   1.000
_cell.length_b   1.000
_cell.length_c   1.000
_cell.angle_alpha   90.00
_cell.angle_beta   90.00
_cell.angle_gamma   90.00
#
_symmetry.space_group_name_H-M   'P 1'
#
loop_
_entity.id
_entity.type
_entity.pdbx_description
1 polymer ?
#
loop_
_entity_poly.entity_id
_entity_poly.type
_entity_poly.pdbx_seq_one_letter_code
_entity_poly.pdbx_strand_id
1 'polypeptide(L)'
;GTFLVDCVDVPDNLWHDQKWRRQIRLGLWTHPAELPTAEDILCNPKAIQYNEEIDSILKPDAEILRLLIIDPESVDISDVPAKDDLIKGSQFNSLVTKAGDLSVTDRGCISNWFETHITLGQVEACPLWMGKLPLAHAFTLVLAARLQTQIIQDIKYPHEAGLVEQKRYILQSAWRHQCSKAISPWADTDVDKECLESLEEHMFERSKAAGTAGNWQWGMDSGTHQGGWNAYQGTAESWNHGDRSEHDSELEVSQNKD
;
A
#
# COMPACT_ATOMS: atom_id res chain seq x y z
N GLY A 1 -10.76 -22.54 4.52
CA GLY A 1 -11.37 -22.87 5.81
C GLY A 1 -11.62 -21.56 6.51
N THR A 2 -12.86 -21.25 6.85
CA THR A 2 -13.23 -20.00 7.51
C THR A 2 -12.92 -20.18 9.00
N PHE A 3 -11.89 -19.50 9.49
CA PHE A 3 -11.65 -19.41 10.93
C PHE A 3 -12.57 -18.31 11.46
N LEU A 4 -13.66 -18.71 12.12
CA LEU A 4 -14.39 -17.83 13.01
C LEU A 4 -13.55 -17.71 14.27
N VAL A 5 -12.88 -16.58 14.45
CA VAL A 5 -12.28 -16.22 15.73
C VAL A 5 -13.43 -15.90 16.67
N ASP A 6 -13.51 -16.62 17.79
CA ASP A 6 -14.51 -16.38 18.82
C ASP A 6 -14.21 -15.01 19.47
N CYS A 7 -15.20 -14.18 19.80
CA CYS A 7 -14.96 -12.84 20.38
C CYS A 7 -14.17 -12.89 21.71
N VAL A 8 -14.06 -14.08 22.31
CA VAL A 8 -13.29 -14.34 23.53
C VAL A 8 -11.78 -14.45 23.27
N ASP A 9 -11.37 -14.60 22.02
CA ASP A 9 -9.97 -14.83 21.61
C ASP A 9 -9.25 -13.54 21.18
N VAL A 10 -9.89 -12.37 21.24
CA VAL A 10 -9.21 -11.07 21.14
C VAL A 10 -8.71 -10.71 22.55
N PRO A 11 -7.40 -10.80 22.84
CA PRO A 11 -6.90 -10.61 24.19
C PRO A 11 -6.66 -9.13 24.44
N ASP A 12 -7.71 -8.40 24.78
CA ASP A 12 -7.57 -7.36 25.79
C ASP A 12 -8.00 -7.96 27.13
N ASN A 13 -7.02 -8.40 27.93
CA ASN A 13 -7.25 -8.92 29.27
C ASN A 13 -7.95 -7.92 30.21
N LEU A 14 -8.12 -6.66 29.79
CA LEU A 14 -8.77 -5.58 30.51
C LEU A 14 -10.07 -5.10 29.85
N TRP A 15 -10.64 -5.79 28.84
CA TRP A 15 -11.89 -5.39 28.16
C TRP A 15 -13.06 -5.06 29.10
N HIS A 16 -13.12 -5.77 30.21
CA HIS A 16 -14.11 -5.56 31.28
C HIS A 16 -13.49 -5.08 32.60
N ASP A 17 -12.19 -4.81 32.62
CA ASP A 17 -11.47 -4.36 33.80
C ASP A 17 -11.26 -2.84 33.77
N GLN A 18 -12.37 -2.16 34.02
CA GLN A 18 -12.43 -0.70 34.12
C GLN A 18 -11.36 -0.15 35.06
N LYS A 19 -11.13 -0.80 36.21
CA LYS A 19 -10.20 -0.33 37.23
C LYS A 19 -8.79 -0.27 36.68
N TRP A 20 -8.33 -1.34 36.03
CA TRP A 20 -6.96 -1.41 35.53
C TRP A 20 -6.74 -0.60 34.25
N ARG A 21 -7.73 -0.49 33.34
CA ARG A 21 -7.63 0.38 32.15
C ARG A 21 -7.36 1.84 32.51
N ARG A 22 -8.05 2.36 33.54
CA ARG A 22 -7.88 3.74 34.02
C ARG A 22 -6.50 4.02 34.59
N GLN A 23 -5.78 2.98 35.00
CA GLN A 23 -4.42 3.08 35.54
C GLN A 23 -3.34 3.03 34.45
N ILE A 24 -3.70 2.75 33.19
CA ILE A 24 -2.73 2.62 32.11
C ILE A 24 -2.47 3.97 31.46
N ARG A 25 -1.19 4.37 31.45
CA ARG A 25 -0.72 5.50 30.65
C ARG A 25 -0.17 4.98 29.33
N LEU A 26 -0.85 5.35 28.25
CA LEU A 26 -0.42 5.04 26.90
C LEU A 26 0.84 5.84 26.51
N GLY A 27 1.73 5.19 25.77
CA GLY A 27 2.79 5.85 25.01
C GLY A 27 2.20 6.52 23.77
N LEU A 28 2.92 7.44 23.14
CA LEU A 28 2.49 8.09 21.90
C LEU A 28 2.82 7.20 20.69
N TRP A 29 1.83 6.93 19.83
CA TRP A 29 2.04 6.35 18.51
C TRP A 29 1.17 7.05 17.45
N THR A 30 1.48 6.83 16.18
CA THR A 30 0.68 7.35 15.05
C THR A 30 -0.51 6.45 14.82
N HIS A 31 -1.71 7.01 14.75
CA HIS A 31 -2.92 6.24 14.46
C HIS A 31 -2.81 5.60 13.06
N PRO A 32 -3.24 4.34 12.87
CA PRO A 32 -3.34 3.71 11.56
C PRO A 32 -4.17 4.53 10.54
N ALA A 33 -5.22 5.21 11.01
CA ALA A 33 -6.01 6.13 10.19
C ALA A 33 -5.20 7.32 9.65
N GLU A 34 -4.10 7.69 10.31
CA GLU A 34 -3.17 8.75 9.89
C GLU A 34 -2.04 8.21 9.02
N LEU A 35 -1.87 6.88 8.90
CA LEU A 35 -0.86 6.29 8.04
C LEU A 35 -1.25 6.47 6.57
N PRO A 36 -0.30 6.89 5.70
CA PRO A 36 -0.53 7.05 4.27
C PRO A 36 -1.14 5.79 3.65
N THR A 37 -2.18 5.99 2.85
CA THR A 37 -2.75 4.91 2.04
C THR A 37 -1.84 4.56 0.86
N ALA A 38 -2.11 3.43 0.20
CA ALA A 38 -1.45 3.09 -1.05
C ALA A 38 -1.63 4.19 -2.12
N GLU A 39 -2.79 4.85 -2.16
CA GLU A 39 -3.04 5.97 -3.06
C GLU A 39 -2.16 7.18 -2.71
N ASP A 40 -2.08 7.56 -1.43
CA ASP A 40 -1.23 8.66 -0.98
C ASP A 40 0.25 8.44 -1.34
N ILE A 41 0.73 7.20 -1.18
CA ILE A 41 2.08 6.81 -1.52
C ILE A 41 2.30 6.88 -3.04
N LEU A 42 1.39 6.32 -3.85
CA LEU A 42 1.56 6.23 -5.30
C LEU A 42 1.33 7.56 -6.03
N CYS A 43 0.52 8.47 -5.46
CA CYS A 43 0.34 9.82 -5.98
C CYS A 43 1.51 10.75 -5.65
N ASN A 44 2.40 10.37 -4.73
CA ASN A 44 3.60 11.12 -4.39
C ASN A 44 4.87 10.33 -4.78
N PRO A 45 5.47 10.62 -5.94
CA PRO A 45 6.70 9.95 -6.40
C PRO A 45 7.87 10.09 -5.43
N LYS A 46 7.83 11.00 -4.46
CA LYS A 46 8.89 11.19 -3.45
C LYS A 46 8.63 10.44 -2.14
N ALA A 47 7.49 9.76 -2.01
CA ALA A 47 7.12 9.05 -0.79
C ALA A 47 8.12 7.93 -0.45
N ILE A 48 8.66 7.25 -1.48
CA ILE A 48 9.58 6.12 -1.31
C ILE A 48 10.78 6.33 -2.23
N GLN A 49 11.98 6.41 -1.66
CA GLN A 49 13.21 6.53 -2.46
C GLN A 49 13.49 5.23 -3.21
N TYR A 50 13.92 5.34 -4.47
CA TYR A 50 14.38 4.18 -5.22
C TYR A 50 15.66 3.58 -4.61
N ASN A 51 15.90 2.30 -4.86
CA ASN A 51 17.09 1.58 -4.39
C ASN A 51 18.03 1.20 -5.54
N GLU A 52 19.20 0.65 -5.20
CA GLU A 52 20.22 0.25 -6.19
C GLU A 52 19.74 -0.82 -7.17
N GLU A 53 18.88 -1.75 -6.73
CA GLU A 53 18.30 -2.79 -7.60
C GLU A 53 17.49 -2.12 -8.72
N ILE A 54 16.55 -1.25 -8.37
CA ILE A 54 15.70 -0.53 -9.32
C ILE A 54 16.54 0.37 -10.25
N ASP A 55 17.55 1.07 -9.72
CA ASP A 55 18.45 1.87 -10.56
C ASP A 55 19.19 1.00 -11.58
N SER A 56 19.74 -0.14 -11.14
CA SER A 56 20.49 -1.04 -12.01
C SER A 56 19.64 -1.64 -13.14
N ILE A 57 18.36 -1.89 -12.87
CA ILE A 57 17.41 -2.48 -13.82
C ILE A 57 16.94 -1.44 -14.84
N LEU A 58 16.57 -0.23 -14.40
CA LEU A 58 15.89 0.75 -15.27
C LEU A 58 16.84 1.63 -16.07
N LYS A 59 18.05 1.88 -15.54
CA LYS A 59 19.04 2.75 -16.17
C LYS A 59 19.43 2.37 -17.61
N PRO A 60 19.60 1.09 -17.97
CA PRO A 60 19.87 0.69 -19.35
C PRO A 60 18.79 1.15 -20.35
N ASP A 61 17.54 1.24 -19.92
CA ASP A 61 16.37 1.55 -20.75
C ASP A 61 15.85 2.99 -20.55
N ALA A 62 16.61 3.85 -19.87
CA ALA A 62 16.23 5.23 -19.57
C ALA A 62 15.85 6.04 -20.82
N GLU A 63 16.56 5.83 -21.93
CA GLU A 63 16.26 6.52 -23.18
C GLU A 63 14.94 6.06 -23.82
N ILE A 64 14.65 4.75 -23.77
CA ILE A 64 13.37 4.20 -24.22
C ILE A 64 12.23 4.81 -23.38
N LEU A 65 12.39 4.85 -22.05
CA LEU A 65 11.40 5.43 -21.14
C LEU A 65 11.16 6.93 -21.39
N ARG A 66 12.21 7.70 -21.75
CA ARG A 66 12.09 9.10 -22.19
C ARG A 66 11.35 9.24 -23.51
N LEU A 67 11.70 8.42 -24.51
CA LEU A 67 11.04 8.43 -25.81
C LEU A 67 9.56 8.09 -25.71
N LEU A 68 9.17 7.20 -24.80
CA LEU A 68 7.76 6.89 -24.54
C LEU A 68 6.94 8.10 -24.05
N ILE A 69 7.57 9.16 -23.53
CA ILE A 69 6.91 10.42 -23.17
C ILE A 69 6.89 11.39 -24.37
N ILE A 70 8.01 11.51 -25.08
CA ILE A 70 8.23 12.58 -26.07
C ILE A 70 7.66 12.18 -27.43
N ASP A 71 7.96 10.96 -27.88
CA ASP A 71 7.58 10.42 -29.17
C ASP A 71 7.35 8.90 -29.06
N PRO A 72 6.23 8.47 -28.45
CA PRO A 72 5.97 7.05 -28.22
C PRO A 72 5.85 6.26 -29.52
N GLU A 73 5.55 6.89 -30.65
CA GLU A 73 5.42 6.21 -31.96
C GLU A 73 6.78 5.75 -32.49
N SER A 74 7.86 6.48 -32.20
CA SER A 74 9.22 6.15 -32.62
C SER A 74 9.80 4.86 -32.02
N VAL A 75 9.30 4.42 -30.88
CA VAL A 75 9.80 3.24 -30.16
C VAL A 75 9.23 1.95 -30.77
N ASP A 76 10.05 0.92 -31.02
CA ASP A 76 9.53 -0.33 -31.58
C ASP A 76 8.62 -1.05 -30.57
N ILE A 77 7.48 -1.56 -31.05
CA ILE A 77 6.56 -2.41 -30.26
C ILE A 77 7.29 -3.64 -29.70
N SER A 78 8.30 -4.11 -30.40
CA SER A 78 9.12 -5.26 -30.02
C SER A 78 9.93 -5.02 -28.74
N ASP A 79 10.25 -3.75 -28.43
CA ASP A 79 10.96 -3.35 -27.22
C ASP A 79 9.99 -3.01 -26.07
N VAL A 80 8.75 -2.64 -26.40
CA VAL A 80 7.72 -2.23 -25.43
C VAL A 80 6.44 -3.05 -25.65
N PRO A 81 6.33 -4.27 -25.08
CA PRO A 81 5.19 -5.17 -25.31
C PRO A 81 3.83 -4.54 -24.99
N ALA A 82 3.77 -3.64 -24.00
CA ALA A 82 2.56 -2.92 -23.62
C ALA A 82 1.97 -2.07 -24.77
N LYS A 83 2.78 -1.64 -25.75
CA LYS A 83 2.29 -0.93 -26.93
C LYS A 83 1.35 -1.78 -27.78
N ASP A 84 1.65 -3.07 -27.94
CA ASP A 84 0.86 -3.97 -28.80
C ASP A 84 -0.59 -4.10 -28.30
N ASP A 85 -0.77 -4.17 -26.98
CA ASP A 85 -2.09 -4.26 -26.36
C ASP A 85 -2.84 -2.92 -26.38
N LEU A 86 -2.13 -1.79 -26.26
CA LEU A 86 -2.74 -0.46 -26.34
C LEU A 86 -3.21 -0.12 -27.75
N ILE A 87 -2.44 -0.44 -28.78
CA ILE A 87 -2.80 -0.20 -30.19
C ILE A 87 -4.09 -0.95 -30.56
N LYS A 88 -4.35 -2.10 -29.94
CA LYS A 88 -5.55 -2.91 -30.20
C LYS A 88 -6.82 -2.39 -29.50
N GLY A 89 -6.70 -1.45 -28.55
CA GLY A 89 -7.83 -1.06 -27.69
C GLY A 89 -7.97 0.42 -27.32
N SER A 90 -6.96 1.29 -27.50
CA SER A 90 -7.00 2.71 -27.10
C SER A 90 -5.87 3.57 -27.69
N GLN A 91 -5.87 4.89 -27.44
CA GLN A 91 -4.75 5.78 -27.77
C GLN A 91 -3.57 5.58 -26.80
N PHE A 92 -2.32 5.84 -27.21
CA PHE A 92 -1.12 5.74 -26.36
C PHE A 92 -1.16 6.56 -25.06
N ASN A 93 -2.08 7.53 -24.99
CA ASN A 93 -2.28 8.41 -23.84
C ASN A 93 -3.29 7.87 -22.80
N SER A 94 -3.83 6.66 -23.00
CA SER A 94 -4.80 6.05 -22.09
C SER A 94 -4.15 5.55 -20.80
N LEU A 95 -5.00 5.36 -19.77
CA LEU A 95 -4.56 4.80 -18.50
C LEU A 95 -4.19 3.32 -18.67
N VAL A 96 -3.04 2.94 -18.14
CA VAL A 96 -2.56 1.57 -18.07
C VAL A 96 -2.56 1.13 -16.60
N THR A 97 -3.63 0.47 -16.19
CA THR A 97 -3.84 0.04 -14.79
C THR A 97 -3.14 -1.27 -14.44
N LYS A 98 -2.22 -1.75 -15.29
CA LYS A 98 -1.54 -3.04 -15.12
C LYS A 98 -0.21 -2.84 -14.42
N ALA A 99 -0.12 -3.20 -13.14
CA ALA A 99 1.13 -3.17 -12.37
C ALA A 99 1.63 -4.57 -11.95
N GLY A 100 0.90 -5.64 -12.31
CA GLY A 100 1.25 -6.99 -11.91
C GLY A 100 1.10 -7.22 -10.41
N ASP A 101 2.03 -7.98 -9.86
CA ASP A 101 2.19 -8.32 -8.45
C ASP A 101 3.28 -7.49 -7.74
N LEU A 102 3.65 -6.34 -8.31
CA LEU A 102 4.54 -5.38 -7.64
C LEU A 102 3.85 -4.76 -6.43
N SER A 103 4.54 -4.78 -5.29
CA SER A 103 4.09 -4.14 -4.04
C SER A 103 3.90 -2.62 -4.19
N VAL A 104 3.12 -1.98 -3.28
CA VAL A 104 3.09 -0.49 -3.19
C VAL A 104 4.50 0.07 -3.14
N THR A 105 5.38 -0.54 -2.34
CA THR A 105 6.76 -0.11 -2.16
C THR A 105 7.56 -0.14 -3.46
N ASP A 106 7.50 -1.25 -4.21
CA ASP A 106 8.18 -1.35 -5.51
C ASP A 106 7.65 -0.31 -6.50
N ARG A 107 6.33 -0.16 -6.57
CA ARG A 107 5.68 0.82 -7.46
C ARG A 107 6.07 2.26 -7.10
N GLY A 108 6.16 2.57 -5.81
CA GLY A 108 6.67 3.84 -5.28
C GLY A 108 8.13 4.07 -5.65
N CYS A 109 9.02 3.10 -5.40
CA CYS A 109 10.42 3.14 -5.80
C CYS A 109 10.59 3.41 -7.30
N ILE A 110 9.85 2.70 -8.14
CA ILE A 110 9.92 2.86 -9.60
C ILE A 110 9.44 4.25 -10.01
N SER A 111 8.35 4.74 -9.41
CA SER A 111 7.83 6.10 -9.66
C SER A 111 8.83 7.18 -9.26
N ASN A 112 9.52 7.01 -8.13
CA ASN A 112 10.58 7.89 -7.67
C ASN A 112 11.78 7.91 -8.63
N TRP A 113 12.23 6.74 -9.06
CA TRP A 113 13.32 6.63 -10.04
C TRP A 113 12.95 7.32 -11.34
N PHE A 114 11.72 7.10 -11.81
CA PHE A 114 11.20 7.65 -13.05
C PHE A 114 11.13 9.19 -12.98
N GLU A 115 10.58 9.76 -11.91
CA GLU A 115 10.57 11.21 -11.70
C GLU A 115 12.00 11.78 -11.66
N THR A 116 12.91 11.09 -11.00
CA THR A 116 14.30 11.56 -10.81
C THR A 116 15.09 11.56 -12.12
N HIS A 117 14.97 10.52 -12.95
CA HIS A 117 15.86 10.32 -14.11
C HIS A 117 15.22 10.62 -15.46
N ILE A 118 13.91 10.49 -15.57
CA ILE A 118 13.19 10.65 -16.82
C ILE A 118 12.63 12.07 -16.93
N THR A 119 11.91 12.54 -15.91
CA THR A 119 11.34 13.90 -15.89
C THR A 119 12.16 14.91 -15.09
N LEU A 120 13.27 14.50 -14.47
CA LEU A 120 14.20 15.37 -13.74
C LEU A 120 13.51 16.22 -12.66
N GLY A 121 12.51 15.66 -11.97
CA GLY A 121 11.75 16.36 -10.92
C GLY A 121 10.69 17.34 -11.42
N GLN A 122 10.37 17.36 -12.72
CA GLN A 122 9.35 18.23 -13.29
C GLN A 122 7.94 17.71 -12.98
N VAL A 123 7.30 18.30 -11.96
CA VAL A 123 5.94 17.92 -11.51
C VAL A 123 4.89 18.08 -12.62
N GLU A 124 5.04 19.08 -13.48
CA GLU A 124 4.18 19.33 -14.65
C GLU A 124 4.14 18.15 -15.62
N ALA A 125 5.17 17.30 -15.62
CA ALA A 125 5.26 16.12 -16.47
C ALA A 125 4.56 14.89 -15.88
N CYS A 126 4.16 14.90 -14.60
CA CYS A 126 3.45 13.78 -13.94
C CYS A 126 2.27 13.24 -14.77
N PRO A 127 1.38 14.08 -15.34
CA PRO A 127 0.28 13.59 -16.16
C PRO A 127 0.70 12.85 -17.43
N LEU A 128 1.95 12.96 -17.89
CA LEU A 128 2.42 12.31 -19.12
C LEU A 128 2.85 10.85 -18.91
N TRP A 129 3.20 10.46 -17.69
CA TRP A 129 3.73 9.13 -17.40
C TRP A 129 2.99 8.40 -16.28
N MET A 130 2.45 9.12 -15.30
CA MET A 130 1.78 8.53 -14.14
C MET A 130 0.52 7.79 -14.59
N GLY A 131 0.45 6.49 -14.28
CA GLY A 131 -0.64 5.62 -14.70
C GLY A 131 -0.70 5.38 -16.22
N LYS A 132 0.36 5.66 -16.97
CA LYS A 132 0.41 5.54 -18.44
C LYS A 132 1.48 4.54 -18.91
N LEU A 133 1.54 4.36 -20.22
CA LEU A 133 2.46 3.45 -20.91
C LEU A 133 3.93 3.55 -20.42
N PRO A 134 4.55 4.73 -20.23
CA PRO A 134 5.95 4.79 -19.81
C PRO A 134 6.20 4.12 -18.46
N LEU A 135 5.34 4.39 -17.47
CA LEU A 135 5.45 3.80 -16.14
C LEU A 135 5.10 2.30 -16.16
N ALA A 136 4.07 1.92 -16.90
CA ALA A 136 3.70 0.52 -17.06
C ALA A 136 4.84 -0.31 -17.69
N HIS A 137 5.59 0.27 -18.63
CA HIS A 137 6.78 -0.38 -19.19
C HIS A 137 7.92 -0.48 -18.18
N ALA A 138 8.14 0.54 -17.34
CA ALA A 138 9.10 0.45 -16.24
C ALA A 138 8.78 -0.71 -15.28
N PHE A 139 7.49 -0.93 -14.97
CA PHE A 139 7.06 -2.12 -14.22
C PHE A 139 7.42 -3.43 -14.95
N THR A 140 7.23 -3.48 -16.27
CA THR A 140 7.60 -4.65 -17.08
C THR A 140 9.09 -4.94 -17.01
N LEU A 141 9.95 -3.92 -17.06
CA LEU A 141 11.40 -4.08 -16.97
C LEU A 141 11.83 -4.68 -15.62
N VAL A 142 11.25 -4.20 -14.52
CA VAL A 142 11.51 -4.75 -13.18
C VAL A 142 11.05 -6.19 -13.05
N LEU A 143 9.84 -6.51 -13.52
CA LEU A 143 9.35 -7.88 -13.54
C LEU A 143 10.21 -8.78 -14.44
N ALA A 144 10.65 -8.28 -15.59
CA ALA A 144 11.52 -9.01 -16.52
C ALA A 144 12.85 -9.39 -15.87
N ALA A 145 13.48 -8.46 -15.14
CA ALA A 145 14.72 -8.73 -14.41
C ALA A 145 14.51 -9.75 -13.29
N ARG A 146 13.47 -9.57 -12.46
CA ARG A 146 13.21 -10.46 -11.30
C ARG A 146 12.75 -11.86 -11.71
N LEU A 147 11.97 -11.98 -12.78
CA LEU A 147 11.44 -13.26 -13.27
C LEU A 147 12.36 -13.95 -14.30
N GLN A 148 13.48 -13.31 -14.68
CA GLN A 148 14.34 -13.77 -15.78
C GLN A 148 14.72 -15.25 -15.64
N THR A 149 15.18 -15.67 -14.46
CA THR A 149 15.60 -17.04 -14.21
C THR A 149 14.45 -18.04 -14.43
N GLN A 150 13.25 -17.70 -13.94
CA GLN A 150 12.07 -18.56 -14.10
C GLN A 150 11.64 -18.65 -15.56
N ILE A 151 11.68 -17.52 -16.29
CA ILE A 151 11.33 -17.47 -17.72
C ILE A 151 12.31 -18.29 -18.55
N ILE A 152 13.62 -18.21 -18.27
CA ILE A 152 14.66 -18.97 -19.00
C ILE A 152 14.53 -20.48 -18.77
N GLN A 153 14.00 -20.91 -17.62
CA GLN A 153 13.79 -22.33 -17.32
C GLN A 153 12.52 -22.91 -17.95
N ASP A 154 11.62 -22.09 -18.50
CA ASP A 154 10.40 -22.56 -19.16
C ASP A 154 10.75 -23.30 -20.47
N ILE A 155 10.09 -24.43 -20.72
CA ILE A 155 10.29 -25.24 -21.92
C ILE A 155 9.98 -24.49 -23.23
N LYS A 156 9.17 -23.44 -23.17
CA LYS A 156 8.79 -22.58 -24.29
C LYS A 156 9.80 -21.46 -24.54
N TYR A 157 10.80 -21.30 -23.68
CA TYR A 157 11.84 -20.29 -23.86
C TYR A 157 12.70 -20.63 -25.09
N PRO A 158 12.90 -19.68 -26.02
CA PRO A 158 13.59 -19.96 -27.28
C PRO A 158 15.12 -19.98 -27.08
N HIS A 159 15.66 -21.06 -26.49
CA HIS A 159 17.08 -21.21 -26.18
C HIS A 159 18.02 -21.08 -27.39
N GLU A 160 17.57 -21.52 -28.57
CA GLU A 160 18.37 -21.52 -29.80
C GLU A 160 18.28 -20.19 -30.58
N ALA A 161 17.38 -19.28 -30.17
CA ALA A 161 17.18 -18.01 -30.84
C ALA A 161 18.31 -17.02 -30.53
N GLY A 162 18.43 -15.98 -31.37
CA GLY A 162 19.39 -14.90 -31.14
C GLY A 162 19.08 -14.10 -29.87
N LEU A 163 20.08 -13.42 -29.31
CA LEU A 163 19.97 -12.65 -28.07
C LEU A 163 18.83 -11.61 -28.09
N VAL A 164 18.56 -11.00 -29.24
CA VAL A 164 17.47 -10.02 -29.40
C VAL A 164 16.10 -10.68 -29.22
N GLU A 165 15.90 -11.85 -29.81
CA GLU A 165 14.64 -12.58 -29.74
C GLU A 165 14.42 -13.17 -28.35
N GLN A 166 15.49 -13.66 -27.72
CA GLN A 166 15.50 -14.06 -26.31
C GLN A 166 15.09 -12.92 -25.37
N LYS A 167 15.70 -11.73 -25.51
CA LYS A 167 15.33 -10.54 -24.73
C LYS A 167 13.86 -10.16 -24.93
N ARG A 168 13.40 -10.15 -26.19
CA ARG A 168 12.00 -9.88 -26.52
C ARG A 168 11.04 -10.87 -25.88
N TYR A 169 11.39 -12.15 -25.85
CA TYR A 169 10.59 -13.18 -25.20
C TYR A 169 10.46 -12.94 -23.70
N ILE A 170 11.56 -12.55 -23.03
CA ILE A 170 11.55 -12.20 -21.59
C ILE A 170 10.60 -11.03 -21.34
N LEU A 171 10.72 -9.95 -22.11
CA LEU A 171 9.86 -8.76 -21.95
C LEU A 171 8.38 -9.10 -22.19
N GLN A 172 8.06 -9.86 -23.24
CA GLN A 172 6.68 -10.29 -23.50
C GLN A 172 6.13 -11.18 -22.39
N SER A 173 6.96 -12.07 -21.83
CA SER A 173 6.54 -12.96 -20.74
C SER A 173 6.30 -12.18 -19.45
N ALA A 174 7.17 -11.21 -19.14
CA ALA A 174 7.00 -10.30 -18.02
C ALA A 174 5.74 -9.42 -18.17
N TRP A 175 5.45 -8.90 -19.37
CA TRP A 175 4.22 -8.15 -19.64
C TRP A 175 2.97 -9.02 -19.46
N ARG A 176 2.97 -10.26 -19.95
CA ARG A 176 1.85 -11.20 -19.72
C ARG A 176 1.66 -11.50 -18.24
N HIS A 177 2.75 -11.66 -17.49
CA HIS A 177 2.70 -11.81 -16.04
C HIS A 177 2.05 -10.57 -15.40
N GLN A 178 2.54 -9.38 -15.74
CA GLN A 178 2.01 -8.08 -15.27
C GLN A 178 0.51 -7.93 -15.55
N CYS A 179 0.04 -8.34 -16.73
CA CYS A 179 -1.36 -8.29 -17.10
C CYS A 179 -2.23 -9.31 -16.35
N SER A 180 -1.73 -10.53 -16.16
CA SER A 180 -2.47 -11.64 -15.54
C SER A 180 -2.51 -11.58 -14.02
N LYS A 181 -1.46 -11.00 -13.41
CA LYS A 181 -1.31 -10.85 -11.97
C LYS A 181 -1.70 -9.47 -11.46
N ALA A 182 -2.20 -8.59 -12.32
CA ALA A 182 -2.66 -7.26 -11.94
C ALA A 182 -3.63 -7.37 -10.74
N ILE A 183 -3.11 -7.03 -9.56
CA ILE A 183 -3.87 -7.02 -8.32
C ILE A 183 -4.88 -5.89 -8.46
N SER A 184 -6.13 -6.13 -8.02
CA SER A 184 -7.12 -5.07 -7.93
C SER A 184 -6.51 -3.90 -7.12
N PRO A 185 -6.70 -2.62 -7.49
CA PRO A 185 -6.27 -1.50 -6.66
C PRO A 185 -6.76 -1.60 -5.20
N TRP A 186 -7.83 -2.36 -4.98
CA TRP A 186 -8.47 -2.62 -3.69
C TRP A 186 -7.96 -3.88 -2.97
N ALA A 187 -6.98 -4.60 -3.51
CA ALA A 187 -6.49 -5.87 -2.95
C ALA A 187 -5.08 -5.79 -2.36
N ASP A 188 -4.46 -4.60 -2.34
CA ASP A 188 -3.25 -4.34 -1.56
C ASP A 188 -3.67 -4.00 -0.12
N THR A 189 -4.10 -5.04 0.59
CA THR A 189 -4.48 -4.95 2.00
C THR A 189 -3.21 -4.92 2.85
N ASP A 190 -2.97 -3.81 3.53
CA ASP A 190 -1.96 -3.73 4.59
C ASP A 190 -2.53 -4.41 5.85
N VAL A 191 -2.20 -5.70 6.01
CA VAL A 191 -2.71 -6.53 7.11
C VAL A 191 -2.28 -5.96 8.47
N ASP A 192 -1.06 -5.41 8.56
CA ASP A 192 -0.57 -4.83 9.81
C ASP A 192 -1.38 -3.58 10.17
N LYS A 193 -1.65 -2.72 9.18
CA LYS A 193 -2.54 -1.58 9.35
C LYS A 193 -3.95 -2.01 9.78
N GLU A 194 -4.57 -2.98 9.12
CA GLU A 194 -5.90 -3.49 9.48
C GLU A 194 -5.93 -4.10 10.89
N CYS A 195 -4.89 -4.84 11.27
CA CYS A 195 -4.76 -5.39 12.62
C CYS A 195 -4.62 -4.29 13.68
N LEU A 196 -3.84 -3.23 13.40
CA LEU A 196 -3.71 -2.08 14.28
C LEU A 196 -5.00 -1.26 14.35
N GLU A 197 -5.69 -1.05 13.22
CA GLU A 197 -7.02 -0.40 13.18
C GLU A 197 -8.02 -1.16 14.02
N SER A 198 -8.05 -2.49 13.87
CA SER A 198 -8.93 -3.35 14.67
C SER A 198 -8.60 -3.25 16.16
N LEU A 199 -7.31 -3.27 16.52
CA LEU A 199 -6.89 -3.12 17.92
C LEU A 199 -7.32 -1.76 18.49
N GLU A 200 -7.11 -0.68 17.74
CA GLU A 200 -7.50 0.67 18.17
C GLU A 200 -9.01 0.84 18.25
N GLU A 201 -9.77 0.29 17.30
CA GLU A 201 -11.23 0.27 17.35
C GLU A 201 -11.67 -0.38 18.65
N HIS A 202 -11.14 -1.56 18.99
CA HIS A 202 -11.41 -2.18 20.28
C HIS A 202 -11.01 -1.25 21.45
N MET A 203 -9.81 -0.68 21.44
CA MET A 203 -9.36 0.17 22.55
C MET A 203 -10.20 1.44 22.74
N PHE A 204 -10.70 2.03 21.66
CA PHE A 204 -11.24 3.39 21.64
C PHE A 204 -12.69 3.51 21.16
N GLU A 205 -13.33 2.42 20.73
CA GLU A 205 -14.71 2.45 20.27
C GLU A 205 -15.69 2.88 21.37
N ARG A 206 -16.76 3.53 20.92
CA ARG A 206 -17.85 4.00 21.75
C ARG A 206 -19.14 3.35 21.30
N SER A 207 -19.32 2.15 21.80
CA SER A 207 -20.44 1.26 21.46
C SER A 207 -21.05 0.66 22.73
N LYS A 208 -22.27 0.12 22.62
CA LYS A 208 -22.84 -0.72 23.68
C LYS A 208 -21.99 -1.98 23.93
N ALA A 209 -21.26 -2.48 22.93
CA ALA A 209 -20.40 -3.67 23.04
C ALA A 209 -19.15 -3.41 23.89
N ALA A 210 -18.52 -2.23 23.74
CA ALA A 210 -17.42 -1.79 24.60
C ALA A 210 -17.86 -1.49 26.05
N GLY A 211 -19.16 -1.36 26.31
CA GLY A 211 -19.68 -1.18 27.66
C GLY A 211 -19.08 0.05 28.35
N THR A 212 -18.63 -0.11 29.60
CA THR A 212 -17.96 0.98 30.36
C THR A 212 -16.63 1.39 29.76
N ALA A 213 -15.95 0.49 29.05
CA ALA A 213 -14.62 0.69 28.52
C ALA A 213 -14.57 1.76 27.42
N GLY A 214 -15.69 1.98 26.72
CA GLY A 214 -15.85 3.02 25.70
C GLY A 214 -16.02 4.45 26.23
N ASN A 215 -16.00 4.67 27.55
CA ASN A 215 -16.17 6.00 28.18
C ASN A 215 -14.86 6.80 28.32
N TRP A 216 -14.03 6.85 27.29
CA TRP A 216 -12.79 7.67 27.32
C TRP A 216 -11.86 7.36 28.52
N GLN A 217 -11.80 6.08 28.95
CA GLN A 217 -11.31 5.73 30.29
C GLN A 217 -9.79 5.52 30.40
N TRP A 218 -9.06 5.40 29.29
CA TRP A 218 -7.62 5.14 29.34
C TRP A 218 -6.88 6.27 30.06
N GLY A 219 -6.08 5.92 31.07
CA GLY A 219 -5.25 6.87 31.83
C GLY A 219 -5.98 7.84 32.75
N MET A 220 -7.31 7.72 32.91
CA MET A 220 -8.12 8.66 33.69
C MET A 220 -7.65 8.80 35.16
N ASP A 221 -7.14 7.73 35.76
CA ASP A 221 -6.70 7.71 37.17
C ASP A 221 -5.17 7.74 37.35
N SER A 222 -4.41 7.70 36.27
CA SER A 222 -2.93 7.66 36.31
C SER A 222 -2.27 8.89 35.71
N GLY A 223 -3.05 9.90 35.30
CA GLY A 223 -2.57 11.15 34.74
C GLY A 223 -2.31 11.08 33.24
N THR A 224 -1.83 12.18 32.67
CA THR A 224 -1.75 12.37 31.21
C THR A 224 -0.89 11.30 30.52
N HIS A 225 -1.28 10.90 29.32
CA HIS A 225 -0.44 10.07 28.44
C HIS A 225 0.90 10.74 28.10
N GLN A 226 1.79 10.01 27.43
CA GLN A 226 3.09 10.53 27.02
C GLN A 226 2.94 11.87 26.28
N GLY A 227 3.64 12.90 26.76
CA GLY A 227 3.63 14.23 26.15
C GLY A 227 2.29 14.99 26.20
N GLY A 228 1.33 14.56 27.02
CA GLY A 228 -0.02 15.15 27.03
C GLY A 228 -0.88 14.72 25.83
N TRP A 229 -0.50 13.63 25.16
CA TRP A 229 -1.22 13.10 24.02
C TRP A 229 -2.65 12.70 24.38
N ASN A 230 -3.58 12.96 23.47
CA ASN A 230 -4.96 12.53 23.56
C ASN A 230 -5.16 11.34 22.60
N ALA A 231 -5.18 10.11 23.14
CA ALA A 231 -5.27 8.86 22.36
C ALA A 231 -6.59 8.68 21.57
N TYR A 232 -7.50 9.61 21.77
CA TYR A 232 -8.84 9.66 21.23
C TYR A 232 -9.02 10.72 20.15
N GLN A 233 -8.01 11.56 19.97
CA GLN A 233 -7.98 12.54 18.90
C GLN A 233 -7.47 11.86 17.63
N GLY A 234 -8.22 11.93 16.54
CA GLY A 234 -7.84 11.30 15.26
C GLY A 234 -8.41 9.89 15.06
N THR A 235 -9.14 9.36 16.03
CA THR A 235 -9.90 8.11 15.89
C THR A 235 -11.09 8.29 14.93
N ALA A 236 -11.48 7.22 14.24
CA ALA A 236 -12.56 7.29 13.25
C ALA A 236 -13.91 7.66 13.87
N GLU A 237 -14.64 8.60 13.26
CA GLU A 237 -15.97 9.01 13.72
C GLU A 237 -16.97 7.83 13.76
N SER A 238 -16.78 6.86 12.86
CA SER A 238 -17.61 5.65 12.77
C SER A 238 -17.50 4.74 13.99
N TRP A 239 -16.43 4.85 14.79
CA TRP A 239 -16.29 4.09 16.05
C TRP A 239 -17.24 4.58 17.14
N ASN A 240 -17.98 5.66 16.88
CA ASN A 240 -19.05 6.15 17.73
C ASN A 240 -20.42 5.69 17.21
N HIS A 241 -20.92 4.61 17.78
CA HIS A 241 -22.16 3.95 17.29
C HIS A 241 -23.44 4.68 17.72
N GLY A 242 -23.34 5.64 18.66
CA GLY A 242 -24.49 6.41 19.13
C GLY A 242 -25.54 5.60 19.90
N ASP A 243 -25.23 4.37 20.27
CA ASP A 243 -26.12 3.42 20.94
C ASP A 243 -25.92 3.34 22.47
N ARG A 244 -24.98 4.14 23.00
CA ARG A 244 -24.70 4.31 24.43
C ARG A 244 -25.37 5.56 24.99
N SER A 245 -25.97 5.41 26.16
CA SER A 245 -26.62 6.49 26.91
C SER A 245 -25.70 7.23 27.89
N GLU A 246 -24.45 6.79 28.06
CA GLU A 246 -23.39 7.43 28.86
C GLU A 246 -23.85 8.02 30.20
N HIS A 247 -23.83 7.20 31.26
CA HIS A 247 -24.18 7.68 32.60
C HIS A 247 -22.94 8.00 33.43
N ASP A 248 -22.92 9.16 34.11
CA ASP A 248 -21.80 9.59 34.97
C ASP A 248 -21.44 8.57 36.05
N SER A 249 -22.42 7.79 36.54
CA SER A 249 -22.21 6.69 37.48
C SER A 249 -21.30 5.58 36.94
N GLU A 250 -21.15 5.47 35.62
CA GLU A 250 -20.23 4.54 34.97
C GLU A 250 -18.78 5.01 34.97
N LEU A 251 -18.51 6.27 35.35
CA LEU A 251 -17.16 6.80 35.53
C LEU A 251 -16.63 6.56 36.95
N GLU A 252 -17.50 6.14 37.88
CA GLU A 252 -17.15 5.86 39.27
C GLU A 252 -16.69 4.40 39.43
N VAL A 253 -15.41 4.17 39.74
CA VAL A 253 -14.95 2.85 40.18
C VAL A 253 -15.36 2.70 41.64
N SER A 254 -16.36 1.88 41.94
CA SER A 254 -16.74 1.58 43.31
C SER A 254 -15.51 1.05 44.05
N GLN A 255 -15.09 1.77 45.10
CA GLN A 255 -14.10 1.27 46.04
C GLN A 255 -14.73 0.08 46.76
N ASN A 256 -14.54 -1.12 46.24
CA ASN A 256 -14.68 -2.32 47.06
C ASN A 256 -13.63 -2.18 48.16
N LYS A 257 -14.11 -1.74 49.33
CA LYS A 257 -13.44 -1.96 50.60
C LYS A 257 -13.27 -3.47 50.76
N ASP A 258 -12.06 -3.86 51.12
CA ASP A 258 -11.65 -5.23 51.44
C ASP A 258 -12.67 -5.99 52.30
#